data_AF-A0A8E7KNY3-F1
#
_entry.id   AF-A0A8E7KNY3-F1
#
_cell.length_a   1.000
_cell.length_b   1.000
_cell.length_c   1.000
_cell.angle_alpha   90.00
_cell.angle_beta   90.00
_cell.angle_gamma   90.00
#
_symmetry.space_group_name_H-M   'P 1'
#
loop_
_entity.id
_entity.type
_entity.pdbx_description
1 polymer ?
#
loop_
_entity_poly.entity_id
_entity_poly.type
_entity_poly.pdbx_seq_one_letter_code
_entity_poly.pdbx_strand_id
1 'polypeptide(L)'
;MRTITRERLLTILSWRETYGPGSNVVLPAEEAEELARITLVSLDATPAVVVPEEIPATLRDEIIDLCDGYEIGDVGAQEIWSACRLFIIQEESLPALV
;
A
#
# COMPACT_ATOMS: atom_id res chain seq x y z
N MET A 1 -7.05 -27.26 5.95
CA MET A 1 -7.07 -25.87 5.44
C MET A 1 -6.20 -25.83 4.19
N ARG A 2 -6.75 -25.51 3.02
CA ARG A 2 -5.97 -25.33 1.78
C ARG A 2 -6.12 -23.88 1.35
N THR A 3 -5.05 -23.11 1.47
CA THR A 3 -4.98 -21.73 0.99
C THR A 3 -4.93 -21.75 -0.53
N ILE A 4 -5.66 -20.85 -1.21
CA ILE A 4 -5.47 -20.67 -2.65
C ILE A 4 -4.04 -20.19 -2.90
N THR A 5 -3.27 -20.92 -3.71
CA THR A 5 -1.87 -20.56 -3.95
C THR A 5 -1.79 -19.47 -5.01
N ARG A 6 -0.67 -18.74 -5.03
CA ARG A 6 -0.41 -17.69 -6.02
C ARG A 6 -0.46 -18.22 -7.44
N GLU A 7 0.06 -19.43 -7.68
CA GLU A 7 0.05 -20.08 -8.99
C GLU A 7 -1.38 -20.32 -9.48
N ARG A 8 -2.29 -20.65 -8.57
CA ARG A 8 -3.71 -20.84 -8.89
C ARG A 8 -4.38 -19.51 -9.23
N LEU A 9 -4.12 -18.45 -8.48
CA LEU A 9 -4.63 -17.10 -8.77
C LEU A 9 -4.17 -16.61 -10.16
N LEU A 10 -2.89 -16.82 -10.49
CA LEU A 10 -2.33 -16.47 -11.80
C LEU A 10 -2.97 -17.27 -12.93
N THR A 11 -3.25 -18.56 -12.70
CA THR A 11 -3.97 -19.41 -13.66
C THR A 11 -5.41 -18.93 -13.86
N ILE A 12 -6.10 -18.53 -12.80
CA ILE A 12 -7.45 -17.98 -12.87
C ILE A 12 -7.48 -16.65 -13.64
N LEU A 13 -6.46 -15.80 -13.49
CA LEU A 13 -6.33 -14.56 -14.26
C LEU A 13 -6.16 -14.81 -15.77
N SER A 14 -5.43 -15.85 -16.16
CA SER A 14 -5.23 -16.19 -17.59
C SER A 14 -6.45 -16.86 -18.25
N TRP A 15 -7.46 -17.25 -17.46
CA TRP A 15 -8.70 -17.83 -17.99
C TRP A 15 -9.47 -16.87 -18.90
N ARG A 16 -9.37 -15.55 -18.70
CA ARG A 16 -10.02 -14.57 -19.59
C ARG A 16 -9.48 -14.64 -21.02
N GLU A 17 -8.18 -14.89 -21.16
CA GLU A 17 -7.51 -15.06 -22.47
C GLU A 17 -7.78 -16.44 -23.06
N THR A 18 -7.86 -17.46 -22.21
CA THR A 18 -8.03 -18.86 -22.64
C THR A 18 -9.47 -19.17 -23.06
N TYR A 19 -10.45 -18.68 -22.30
CA TYR A 19 -11.85 -19.10 -22.44
C TYR A 19 -12.77 -18.00 -23.00
N GLY A 20 -12.31 -16.75 -23.09
CA GLY A 20 -13.07 -15.65 -23.68
C GLY A 20 -14.35 -15.25 -22.92
N PRO A 21 -15.00 -14.14 -23.30
CA PRO A 21 -16.25 -13.69 -22.66
C PRO A 21 -17.38 -14.69 -22.90
N GLY A 22 -18.07 -15.15 -21.85
CA GLY A 22 -19.21 -16.08 -21.94
C GLY A 22 -18.90 -17.55 -21.68
N SER A 23 -17.63 -17.92 -21.49
CA SER A 23 -17.28 -19.27 -21.03
C SER A 23 -17.55 -19.44 -19.54
N ASN A 24 -18.19 -20.56 -19.18
CA ASN A 24 -18.45 -20.91 -17.81
C ASN A 24 -17.24 -21.67 -17.23
N VAL A 25 -16.51 -21.06 -16.30
CA VAL A 25 -15.40 -21.74 -15.60
C VAL A 25 -15.88 -22.20 -14.23
N VAL A 26 -15.74 -23.51 -13.97
CA VAL A 26 -16.17 -24.13 -12.72
C VAL A 26 -14.98 -24.18 -11.76
N LEU A 27 -15.16 -23.59 -10.57
CA LEU A 27 -14.19 -23.56 -9.47
C LEU A 27 -14.75 -24.34 -8.26
N PRO A 28 -13.94 -25.10 -7.50
CA PRO A 28 -14.37 -25.72 -6.24
C PRO A 28 -14.92 -24.71 -5.23
N ALA A 29 -15.88 -25.15 -4.41
CA ALA A 29 -16.57 -24.29 -3.45
C ALA A 29 -15.63 -23.63 -2.44
N GLU A 30 -14.64 -24.38 -1.93
CA GLU A 30 -13.67 -23.88 -0.94
C GLU A 30 -12.79 -22.76 -1.52
N GLU A 31 -12.47 -22.82 -2.80
CA GLU A 31 -11.66 -21.78 -3.46
C GLU A 31 -12.49 -20.53 -3.77
N ALA A 32 -13.78 -20.72 -4.09
CA ALA A 32 -14.70 -19.61 -4.29
C ALA A 32 -14.90 -18.85 -2.98
N GLU A 33 -15.04 -19.58 -1.87
CA GLU A 33 -15.13 -19.01 -0.53
C GLU A 33 -13.86 -18.21 -0.18
N GLU A 34 -12.68 -18.76 -0.46
CA GLU A 34 -11.43 -18.07 -0.15
C GLU A 34 -11.23 -16.81 -1.00
N LEU A 35 -11.54 -16.87 -2.30
CA LEU A 35 -11.54 -15.69 -3.17
C LEU A 35 -12.52 -14.63 -2.68
N ALA A 36 -13.72 -15.03 -2.26
CA ALA A 36 -14.70 -14.11 -1.69
C ALA A 36 -14.17 -13.48 -0.40
N ARG A 37 -13.57 -14.27 0.51
CA ARG A 37 -12.95 -13.77 1.75
C ARG A 37 -11.86 -12.75 1.48
N ILE A 38 -10.92 -13.04 0.58
CA ILE A 38 -9.84 -12.14 0.20
C ILE A 38 -10.39 -10.85 -0.43
N THR A 39 -11.39 -10.98 -1.31
CA THR A 39 -12.02 -9.82 -1.95
C THR A 39 -12.72 -8.95 -0.92
N LEU A 40 -13.46 -9.53 0.02
CA LEU A 40 -14.12 -8.78 1.11
C LEU A 40 -13.10 -8.04 1.98
N VAL A 41 -12.02 -8.71 2.41
CA VAL A 41 -10.94 -8.07 3.16
C VAL A 41 -10.30 -6.93 2.36
N SER A 42 -10.11 -7.11 1.04
CA SER A 42 -9.55 -6.08 0.17
C SER A 42 -10.50 -4.90 -0.05
N LEU A 43 -11.81 -5.13 -0.01
CA LEU A 43 -12.82 -4.09 -0.12
C LEU A 43 -12.97 -3.27 1.18
N ASP A 44 -12.79 -3.93 2.33
CA ASP A 44 -12.81 -3.28 3.65
C ASP A 44 -11.46 -2.62 4.01
N ALA A 45 -10.39 -2.90 3.26
CA ALA A 45 -9.10 -2.26 3.45
C ALA A 45 -9.17 -0.77 3.05
N THR A 46 -8.66 0.10 3.91
CA THR A 46 -8.47 1.51 3.57
C THR A 46 -7.46 1.63 2.43
N PRO A 47 -7.68 2.53 1.44
CA PRO A 47 -6.72 2.75 0.39
C PRO A 47 -5.40 3.18 1.04
N ALA A 48 -4.32 2.48 0.70
CA ALA A 48 -2.99 2.79 1.24
C ALA A 48 -2.67 4.27 0.98
N VAL A 49 -2.25 4.98 2.02
CA VAL A 49 -1.84 6.39 1.91
C VAL A 49 -0.60 6.45 1.01
N VAL A 50 -0.73 7.12 -0.13
CA VAL A 50 0.39 7.30 -1.07
C VAL A 50 1.22 8.50 -0.63
N VAL A 51 2.28 8.25 0.13
CA VAL A 51 3.26 9.27 0.52
C VAL A 51 4.51 9.15 -0.35
N PRO A 52 4.91 10.21 -1.08
CA PRO A 52 6.08 10.17 -1.96
C PRO A 52 7.37 9.91 -1.19
N GLU A 53 8.33 9.22 -1.81
CA GLU A 53 9.61 8.87 -1.19
C GLU A 53 10.51 10.10 -0.98
N GLU A 54 10.56 10.97 -1.98
CA GLU A 54 11.25 12.25 -1.91
C GLU A 54 10.33 13.36 -1.41
N ILE A 55 10.89 14.28 -0.64
CA ILE A 55 10.18 15.47 -0.20
C ILE A 55 9.83 16.36 -1.41
N PRO A 56 8.54 16.75 -1.57
CA PRO A 56 8.14 17.73 -2.57
C PRO A 56 8.90 19.05 -2.40
N ALA A 57 9.34 19.66 -3.50
CA ALA A 57 10.15 20.89 -3.47
C ALA A 57 9.49 22.04 -2.67
N THR A 58 8.16 22.17 -2.72
CA THR A 58 7.43 23.18 -1.94
C THR A 58 7.50 22.94 -0.44
N LEU A 59 7.51 21.68 0.00
CA LEU A 59 7.61 21.31 1.42
C LEU A 59 9.04 21.34 1.92
N ARG A 60 10.01 21.10 1.04
CA ARG A 60 11.44 21.22 1.33
C ARG A 60 11.78 22.61 1.85
N ASP A 61 11.41 23.64 1.10
CA ASP A 61 11.67 25.03 1.46
C ASP A 61 10.98 25.39 2.79
N GLU A 62 9.75 24.91 2.99
CA GLU A 62 8.99 25.13 4.24
C GLU A 62 9.65 24.45 5.46
N ILE A 63 10.16 23.22 5.32
CA ILE A 63 10.90 22.54 6.41
C ILE A 63 12.21 23.24 6.71
N ILE A 64 12.93 23.68 5.67
CA ILE A 64 14.17 24.45 5.81
C ILE A 64 13.85 25.73 6.61
N ASP A 65 12.85 26.50 6.19
CA ASP A 65 12.45 27.75 6.85
C ASP A 65 12.00 27.55 8.31
N LEU A 66 11.27 26.47 8.61
CA LEU A 66 10.82 26.13 9.96
C LEU A 66 11.96 25.74 10.91
N CYS A 67 13.07 25.21 10.38
CA CYS A 67 14.21 24.71 11.15
C CYS A 67 15.43 25.64 11.10
N ASP A 68 15.24 26.95 10.90
CA ASP A 68 16.29 27.97 10.77
C ASP A 68 17.29 27.73 9.61
N GLY A 69 16.90 26.90 8.62
CA GLY A 69 17.34 26.81 7.22
C GLY A 69 18.78 26.44 6.90
N TYR A 70 19.74 26.83 7.73
CA TYR A 70 21.16 26.80 7.39
C TYR A 70 21.90 25.60 7.97
N GLU A 71 21.39 24.99 9.06
CA GLU A 71 22.04 23.83 9.70
C GLU A 71 21.58 22.47 9.14
N ILE A 72 20.38 22.40 8.55
CA ILE A 72 19.75 21.15 8.09
C ILE A 72 19.94 20.93 6.58
N GLY A 73 19.75 21.99 5.78
CA GLY A 73 19.82 21.94 4.31
C GLY A 73 18.90 20.89 3.66
N ASP A 74 19.14 20.58 2.39
CA ASP A 74 18.33 19.62 1.61
C ASP A 74 18.34 18.20 2.18
N VAL A 75 19.48 17.78 2.72
CA VAL A 75 19.68 16.43 3.26
C VAL A 75 18.86 16.25 4.52
N GLY A 76 18.95 17.17 5.47
CA GLY A 76 18.21 17.04 6.71
C GLY A 76 16.70 17.27 6.51
N ALA A 77 16.27 18.09 5.55
CA ALA A 77 14.84 18.20 5.19
C ALA A 77 14.29 16.87 4.67
N GLN A 78 15.08 16.13 3.87
CA GLN A 78 14.73 14.79 3.41
C GLN A 78 14.74 13.75 4.55
N GLU A 79 15.65 13.85 5.52
CA GLU A 79 15.67 12.96 6.69
C GLU A 79 14.43 13.15 7.57
N ILE A 80 14.03 14.40 7.81
CA ILE A 80 12.79 14.75 8.54
C ILE A 80 11.57 14.20 7.79
N TRP A 81 11.49 14.43 6.49
CA TRP A 81 10.42 13.89 5.64
C TRP A 81 10.37 12.35 5.72
N SER A 82 11.51 11.68 5.66
CA SER A 82 11.61 10.23 5.70
C SER A 82 11.11 9.67 7.03
N ALA A 83 11.45 10.32 8.15
CA ALA A 83 10.93 9.96 9.47
C ALA A 83 9.40 10.13 9.53
N CYS A 84 8.87 11.30 9.16
CA CYS A 84 7.43 11.56 9.13
C CYS A 84 6.67 10.60 8.20
N ARG A 85 7.23 10.30 7.02
CA ARG A 85 6.67 9.37 6.05
C ARG A 85 6.52 7.96 6.62
N LEU A 86 7.52 7.48 7.37
CA LEU A 86 7.44 6.17 8.02
C LEU A 86 6.27 6.11 9.01
N PHE A 87 6.08 7.15 9.82
CA PHE A 87 4.94 7.22 10.75
C PHE A 87 3.59 7.23 10.03
N ILE A 88 3.47 7.98 8.94
CA ILE A 88 2.22 8.05 8.16
C ILE A 88 1.87 6.69 7.54
N ILE A 89 2.88 5.93 7.09
CA ILE A 89 2.66 4.63 6.43
C ILE A 89 2.43 3.50 7.44
N GLN A 90 2.97 3.60 8.66
CA GLN A 90 2.92 2.50 9.64
C GLN A 90 1.66 2.46 10.51
N GLU A 91 0.75 3.45 10.43
CA GLU A 91 -0.50 3.54 11.26
C GLU A 91 -0.27 3.30 12.78
N GLU A 92 0.96 3.41 13.27
CA GLU A 92 1.27 3.15 14.67
C GLU A 92 0.96 4.42 15.47
N SER A 93 -0.09 4.35 16.29
CA SER A 93 -0.48 5.37 17.26
C SER A 93 0.75 6.01 17.89
N LEU A 94 0.88 7.34 17.76
CA LEU A 94 1.90 8.12 18.46
C LEU A 94 1.93 7.67 19.93
N PRO A 95 3.07 7.24 20.50
CA PRO A 95 3.18 7.20 21.94
C PRO A 95 2.95 8.63 22.42
N ALA A 96 2.00 8.80 23.33
CA ALA A 96 1.75 10.09 23.96
C ALA A 96 3.10 10.64 24.45
N LEU A 97 3.54 11.74 23.84
CA LEU A 97 4.71 12.48 24.27
C LEU A 97 4.39 12.99 25.68
N VAL A 98 4.91 12.29 26.70
CA VAL A 98 4.98 12.70 28.11
C VAL A 98 6.39 13.20 28.38
#